data_AF-A0AAV0BQM8-F1
#
_entry.id   AF-A0AAV0BQM8-F1
#
_cell.length_a   1.000
_cell.length_b   1.000
_cell.length_c   1.000
_cell.angle_alpha   90.00
_cell.angle_beta   90.00
_cell.angle_gamma   90.00
#
_symmetry.space_group_name_H-M   'P 1'
#
loop_
_entity.id
_entity.type
_entity.pdbx_description
1 polymer ?
#
loop_
_entity_poly.entity_id
_entity_poly.type
_entity_poly.pdbx_seq_one_letter_code
_entity_poly.pdbx_strand_id
1 'polypeptide(L)'
;MMEELEAMGSSSIPGLEDRLAHMDFNEKMLDLCFILDTTGSMGSYITAATQNIELICSEIINSERLASPECLRIGLIAYRDHPPQEMSYVTIKFEFTSNPKEVQGHLKSLWASGGGDGPEAVAAAMHEALKLDWRPQASRMAVLITDAPPHGIGEYGDGFSKGDPSGHDPLKLARQMAQAGISLFVVACEPAFSGYAFSNDFFRAITKITSATMLPLTTANLLPHVIVGSAFEQMDMERLIREVGQAVAERVVGGQESVDDVARELHEKLLLRNESTKQLIVEDIYRDSDEAQHNVDVWIAAPDIQSAKPHLKRIIGSRFTDKYLQSRYSSSYASSSSSRVHPVPLPSRKKVPSSRIRTSTSSPPRRVISDFKVFSTDLPKSFSDHGTSEISPSKLSFNSSPLKDQKRNTVFGSSSDSEGEEPIEGLGAEGNDQWSTTTKSTGQSEGNGSTVDVKHGSISFDQARRITTSAAWRTIRT
;
A
#
# COMPACT_ATOMS: atom_id res chain seq x y z
N MET A 1 -3.49 -1.71 -63.27
CA MET A 1 -2.99 -2.67 -62.27
C MET A 1 -1.58 -2.28 -61.78
N MET A 2 -1.36 -1.00 -61.49
CA MET A 2 -0.09 -0.50 -60.93
C MET A 2 -0.35 0.72 -60.03
N GLU A 3 -1.52 0.76 -59.39
CA GLU A 3 -1.93 1.87 -58.51
C GLU A 3 -2.54 1.39 -57.17
N GLU A 4 -2.65 0.07 -56.96
CA GLU A 4 -3.19 -0.52 -55.73
C GLU A 4 -2.13 -1.22 -54.85
N LEU A 5 -0.84 -1.11 -55.20
CA LEU A 5 0.25 -1.77 -54.45
C LEU A 5 1.13 -0.83 -53.60
N GLU A 6 0.87 0.49 -53.61
CA GLU A 6 1.58 1.44 -52.72
C GLU A 6 0.80 1.78 -51.43
N ALA A 7 -0.44 1.30 -51.28
CA ALA A 7 -1.30 1.65 -50.14
C ALA A 7 -1.17 0.74 -48.89
N MET A 8 -0.14 -0.13 -48.80
CA MET A 8 0.00 -1.07 -47.66
C MET A 8 1.41 -1.12 -47.05
N GLY A 9 2.11 0.01 -46.98
CA GLY A 9 3.45 0.06 -46.38
C GLY A 9 3.75 1.33 -45.62
N SER A 10 3.14 1.53 -44.45
CA SER A 10 3.72 2.25 -43.29
C SER A 10 2.68 2.49 -42.19
N SER A 11 2.39 1.48 -41.38
CA SER A 11 1.93 1.77 -40.00
C SER A 11 3.16 2.12 -39.17
N SER A 12 3.61 3.37 -39.30
CA SER A 12 4.65 3.97 -38.48
C SER A 12 4.27 3.83 -37.01
N ILE A 13 5.11 3.15 -36.23
CA ILE A 13 5.01 3.21 -34.77
C ILE A 13 5.22 4.69 -34.40
N PRO A 14 4.27 5.35 -33.72
CA PRO A 14 4.42 6.77 -33.39
C PRO A 14 5.70 6.98 -32.59
N GLY A 15 6.53 7.94 -33.02
CA GLY A 15 7.74 8.32 -32.32
C GLY A 15 7.43 8.84 -30.92
N LEU A 16 8.42 8.79 -30.02
CA LEU A 16 8.27 9.29 -28.65
C LEU A 16 7.79 10.75 -28.63
N GLU A 17 8.23 11.57 -29.58
CA GLU A 17 7.81 12.97 -29.73
C GLU A 17 6.35 13.13 -30.16
N ASP A 18 5.83 12.30 -31.06
CA ASP A 18 4.41 12.30 -31.45
C ASP A 18 3.51 11.77 -30.33
N ARG A 19 4.00 10.80 -29.55
CA ARG A 19 3.33 10.34 -28.32
C ARG A 19 3.28 11.44 -27.27
N LEU A 20 4.36 12.21 -27.10
CA LEU A 20 4.42 13.35 -26.19
C LEU A 20 3.54 14.52 -26.66
N ALA A 21 3.40 14.72 -27.97
CA ALA A 21 2.55 15.77 -28.56
C ALA A 21 1.05 15.46 -28.50
N HIS A 22 0.68 14.19 -28.34
CA HIS A 22 -0.70 13.72 -28.14
C HIS A 22 -1.00 13.26 -26.70
N MET A 23 -0.10 13.46 -25.74
CA MET A 23 -0.44 13.33 -24.33
C MET A 23 -1.44 14.42 -23.99
N ASP A 24 -2.72 14.04 -23.95
CA ASP A 24 -3.73 14.80 -23.26
C ASP A 24 -3.19 15.06 -21.84
N PHE A 25 -3.19 16.31 -21.37
CA PHE A 25 -2.82 16.68 -19.99
C PHE A 25 -3.74 16.03 -18.92
N ASN A 26 -4.63 15.15 -19.36
CA ASN A 26 -5.56 14.31 -18.61
C ASN A 26 -5.07 12.88 -18.40
N GLU A 27 -3.92 12.46 -18.94
CA GLU A 27 -3.41 11.12 -18.67
C GLU A 27 -2.94 10.99 -17.22
N LYS A 28 -3.53 10.02 -16.50
CA LYS A 28 -3.11 9.65 -15.16
C LYS A 28 -1.68 9.11 -15.22
N MET A 29 -0.76 9.74 -14.51
CA MET A 29 0.63 9.28 -14.39
C MET A 29 1.01 9.19 -12.92
N LEU A 30 1.76 8.16 -12.56
CA LEU A 30 2.24 7.91 -11.20
C LEU A 30 3.74 7.64 -11.23
N ASP A 31 4.48 8.41 -10.44
CA ASP A 31 5.84 8.07 -10.04
C ASP A 31 5.75 7.55 -8.60
N LEU A 32 6.13 6.29 -8.39
CA LEU A 32 6.10 5.62 -7.09
C LEU A 32 7.52 5.24 -6.69
N CYS A 33 8.03 5.84 -5.61
CA CYS A 33 9.33 5.50 -5.04
C CYS A 33 9.16 4.65 -3.79
N PHE A 34 9.78 3.47 -3.75
CA PHE A 34 9.93 2.70 -2.53
C PHE A 34 11.19 3.15 -1.79
N ILE A 35 11.05 3.57 -0.54
CA ILE A 35 12.15 3.81 0.37
C ILE A 35 12.14 2.65 1.37
N LEU A 36 13.05 1.70 1.18
CA LEU A 36 13.04 0.42 1.87
C LEU A 36 14.20 0.35 2.85
N ASP A 37 13.84 0.18 4.12
CA ASP A 37 14.75 -0.26 5.16
C ASP A 37 15.24 -1.69 4.83
N THR A 38 16.57 -1.86 4.81
CA THR A 38 17.21 -3.15 4.55
C THR A 38 18.08 -3.64 5.71
N THR A 39 17.77 -3.24 6.94
CA THR A 39 18.43 -3.76 8.13
C THR A 39 17.99 -5.19 8.46
N GLY A 40 18.67 -5.81 9.44
CA GLY A 40 18.55 -7.24 9.73
C GLY A 40 17.11 -7.73 10.00
N SER A 41 16.25 -6.88 10.57
CA SER A 41 14.84 -7.20 10.87
C SER A 41 13.95 -7.24 9.63
N MET A 42 14.33 -6.56 8.54
CA MET A 42 13.48 -6.31 7.39
C MET A 42 13.38 -7.46 6.37
N GLY A 43 14.05 -8.59 6.60
CA GLY A 43 14.16 -9.68 5.61
C GLY A 43 12.83 -10.22 5.08
N SER A 44 11.81 -10.32 5.93
CA SER A 44 10.47 -10.78 5.52
C SER A 44 9.75 -9.77 4.63
N TYR A 45 9.90 -8.47 4.89
CA TYR A 45 9.31 -7.39 4.11
C TYR A 45 10.00 -7.22 2.76
N ILE A 46 11.34 -7.32 2.70
CA ILE A 46 12.10 -7.35 1.43
C ILE A 46 11.63 -8.52 0.57
N THR A 47 11.46 -9.70 1.16
CA THR A 47 10.97 -10.89 0.45
C THR A 47 9.56 -10.68 -0.08
N ALA A 48 8.65 -10.16 0.74
CA ALA A 48 7.27 -9.87 0.33
C ALA A 48 7.21 -8.82 -0.79
N ALA A 49 7.97 -7.74 -0.69
CA ALA A 49 8.08 -6.73 -1.74
C ALA A 49 8.61 -7.34 -3.06
N THR A 50 9.67 -8.15 -2.97
CA THR A 50 10.27 -8.83 -4.14
C THR A 50 9.27 -9.75 -4.85
N GLN A 51 8.49 -10.51 -4.09
CA GLN A 51 7.53 -11.47 -4.64
C GLN A 51 6.32 -10.79 -5.29
N ASN A 52 5.91 -9.63 -4.78
CA ASN A 52 4.66 -9.00 -5.15
C ASN A 52 4.80 -7.75 -6.03
N ILE A 53 6.01 -7.25 -6.30
CA ILE A 53 6.19 -6.00 -7.06
C ILE A 53 5.53 -6.02 -8.45
N GLU A 54 5.61 -7.14 -9.17
CA GLU A 54 4.96 -7.28 -10.48
C GLU A 54 3.43 -7.23 -10.35
N LEU A 55 2.88 -7.86 -9.29
CA LEU A 55 1.46 -7.82 -8.98
C LEU A 55 1.00 -6.41 -8.64
N ILE A 56 1.72 -5.71 -7.76
CA ILE A 56 1.45 -4.30 -7.38
C ILE A 56 1.39 -3.42 -8.63
N CYS A 57 2.40 -3.50 -9.50
CA CYS A 57 2.43 -2.72 -10.73
C CYS A 57 1.24 -3.06 -11.64
N SER A 58 0.92 -4.35 -11.80
CA SER A 58 -0.20 -4.78 -12.65
C SER A 58 -1.55 -4.30 -12.11
N GLU A 59 -1.75 -4.34 -10.80
CA GLU A 59 -2.99 -3.89 -10.15
C GLU A 59 -3.17 -2.39 -10.28
N ILE A 60 -2.10 -1.60 -10.10
CA ILE A 60 -2.13 -0.15 -10.29
C ILE A 60 -2.49 0.20 -11.74
N ILE A 61 -1.78 -0.40 -12.71
CA ILE A 61 -2.00 -0.13 -14.14
C ILE A 61 -3.44 -0.46 -14.55
N ASN A 62 -3.92 -1.64 -14.17
CA ASN A 62 -5.23 -2.14 -14.60
C ASN A 62 -6.38 -1.42 -13.92
N SER A 63 -6.30 -1.22 -12.59
CA SER A 63 -7.40 -0.67 -11.80
C SER A 63 -7.58 0.83 -12.02
N GLU A 64 -6.49 1.58 -12.18
CA GLU A 64 -6.55 3.02 -12.47
C GLU A 64 -6.71 3.33 -13.97
N ARG A 65 -6.73 2.29 -14.81
CA ARG A 65 -6.84 2.38 -16.27
C ARG A 65 -5.79 3.33 -16.84
N LEU A 66 -4.54 3.11 -16.45
CA LEU A 66 -3.42 3.90 -16.99
C LEU A 66 -3.35 3.69 -18.50
N ALA A 67 -3.16 4.78 -19.25
CA ALA A 67 -3.16 4.76 -20.71
C ALA A 67 -2.07 3.86 -21.29
N SER A 68 -0.93 3.78 -20.61
CA SER A 68 0.16 2.87 -20.94
C SER A 68 0.92 2.43 -19.68
N PRO A 69 1.68 1.32 -19.73
CA PRO A 69 2.58 0.94 -18.65
C PRO A 69 3.61 2.03 -18.29
N GLU A 70 4.02 2.87 -19.25
CA GLU A 70 4.96 3.99 -19.05
C GLU A 70 4.38 5.11 -18.17
N CYS A 71 3.05 5.16 -18.00
CA CYS A 71 2.40 6.09 -17.08
C CYS A 71 2.79 5.78 -15.63
N LEU A 72 3.16 4.53 -15.30
CA LEU A 72 3.71 4.13 -14.01
C LEU A 72 5.23 4.01 -14.10
N ARG A 73 5.96 4.77 -13.27
CA ARG A 73 7.39 4.55 -13.04
C ARG A 73 7.64 4.23 -11.58
N ILE A 74 8.53 3.28 -11.35
CA ILE A 74 8.92 2.82 -10.03
C ILE A 74 10.39 3.14 -9.77
N GLY A 75 10.65 3.84 -8.68
CA GLY A 75 12.00 4.05 -8.14
C GLY A 75 12.20 3.21 -6.87
N LEU A 76 13.45 2.94 -6.52
CA LEU A 76 13.77 2.19 -5.30
C LEU A 76 14.99 2.82 -4.62
N ILE A 77 14.86 3.10 -3.34
CA ILE A 77 15.95 3.51 -2.47
C ILE A 77 16.02 2.50 -1.34
N ALA A 78 17.15 1.83 -1.22
CA ALA A 78 17.45 0.98 -0.08
C ALA A 78 18.32 1.77 0.89
N TYR A 79 18.06 1.67 2.19
CA TYR A 79 18.91 2.28 3.20
C TYR A 79 19.11 1.37 4.41
N ARG A 80 20.17 1.64 5.15
CA ARG A 80 20.51 0.97 6.40
C ARG A 80 20.89 2.02 7.44
N ASP A 81 22.07 1.88 8.01
CA ASP A 81 22.58 2.69 9.10
C ASP A 81 23.92 3.32 8.70
N HIS A 82 24.43 4.22 9.53
CA HIS A 82 25.72 4.85 9.37
C HIS A 82 26.85 4.02 10.01
N PRO A 83 28.09 4.17 9.53
CA PRO A 83 29.26 3.70 10.27
C PRO A 83 29.30 4.32 11.67
N PRO A 84 29.53 3.54 12.75
CA PRO A 84 30.09 2.19 12.74
C PRO A 84 29.07 1.03 12.74
N GLN A 85 27.76 1.30 12.80
CA GLN A 85 26.73 0.25 12.88
C GLN A 85 26.60 -0.54 11.57
N GLU A 86 26.79 0.15 10.45
CA GLU A 86 26.86 -0.45 9.12
C GLU A 86 28.10 0.06 8.36
N MET A 87 28.77 -0.85 7.65
CA MET A 87 30.00 -0.57 6.90
C MET A 87 29.86 -0.83 5.40
N SER A 88 28.78 -1.48 4.94
CA SER A 88 28.59 -1.78 3.52
C SER A 88 28.09 -0.57 2.73
N TYR A 89 26.97 0.02 3.17
CA TYR A 89 26.36 1.19 2.53
C TYR A 89 25.37 1.84 3.49
N VAL A 90 25.19 3.15 3.36
CA VAL A 90 24.12 3.90 4.03
C VAL A 90 22.87 3.91 3.15
N THR A 91 23.03 4.23 1.86
CA THR A 91 21.94 4.27 0.88
C THR A 91 22.38 3.68 -0.48
N ILE A 92 21.47 2.99 -1.16
CA ILE A 92 21.58 2.62 -2.57
C ILE A 92 20.36 3.18 -3.29
N LYS A 93 20.60 3.91 -4.39
CA LYS A 93 19.56 4.55 -5.20
C LYS A 93 19.44 3.84 -6.55
N PHE A 94 18.23 3.44 -6.91
CA PHE A 94 17.83 2.97 -8.23
C PHE A 94 16.84 3.97 -8.83
N GLU A 95 17.17 4.46 -10.02
CA GLU A 95 16.38 5.46 -10.74
C GLU A 95 14.99 4.90 -11.16
N PHE A 96 14.11 5.80 -11.58
CA PHE A 96 12.77 5.45 -12.06
C PHE A 96 12.83 4.58 -13.33
N THR A 97 12.13 3.46 -13.31
CA THR A 97 11.90 2.58 -14.46
C THR A 97 10.43 2.21 -14.58
N SER A 98 9.92 2.05 -15.80
CA SER A 98 8.57 1.54 -16.07
C SER A 98 8.54 0.01 -16.16
N ASN A 99 9.68 -0.68 -16.05
CA ASN A 99 9.80 -2.13 -16.14
C ASN A 99 9.75 -2.81 -14.75
N PRO A 100 8.63 -3.48 -14.37
CA PRO A 100 8.52 -4.10 -13.04
C PRO A 100 9.55 -5.20 -12.80
N LYS A 101 10.04 -5.88 -13.86
CA LYS A 101 11.06 -6.94 -13.73
C LYS A 101 12.43 -6.38 -13.37
N GLU A 102 12.74 -5.17 -13.83
CA GLU A 102 13.97 -4.49 -13.46
C GLU A 102 13.95 -4.13 -11.97
N VAL A 103 12.83 -3.57 -11.49
CA VAL A 103 12.62 -3.31 -10.05
C VAL A 103 12.72 -4.60 -9.23
N GLN A 104 12.12 -5.69 -9.71
CA GLN A 104 12.24 -6.99 -9.06
C GLN A 104 13.70 -7.47 -9.01
N GLY A 105 14.48 -7.23 -10.07
CA GLY A 105 15.92 -7.49 -10.11
C GLY A 105 16.69 -6.67 -9.07
N HIS A 106 16.37 -5.38 -8.93
CA HIS A 106 16.94 -4.52 -7.90
C HIS A 106 16.60 -5.05 -6.50
N LEU A 107 15.34 -5.39 -6.23
CA LEU A 107 14.92 -5.98 -4.94
C LEU A 107 15.62 -7.30 -4.63
N LYS A 108 15.79 -8.18 -5.62
CA LYS A 108 16.55 -9.44 -5.50
C LYS A 108 18.03 -9.24 -5.17
N SER A 109 18.59 -8.08 -5.49
CA SER A 109 19.98 -7.74 -5.17
C SER A 109 20.16 -7.28 -3.71
N LEU A 110 19.06 -6.96 -3.03
CA LEU A 110 19.07 -6.50 -1.63
C LEU A 110 18.94 -7.69 -0.67
N TRP A 111 19.55 -7.56 0.51
CA TRP A 111 19.39 -8.49 1.61
C TRP A 111 19.37 -7.72 2.93
N ALA A 112 18.68 -8.27 3.92
CA ALA A 112 18.61 -7.73 5.27
C ALA A 112 19.95 -7.90 6.00
N SER A 113 20.57 -6.81 6.46
CA SER A 113 21.80 -6.84 7.26
C SER A 113 22.08 -5.48 7.90
N GLY A 114 22.95 -5.43 8.91
CA GLY A 114 23.30 -4.17 9.58
C GLY A 114 22.29 -3.72 10.63
N GLY A 115 22.42 -2.45 11.04
CA GLY A 115 21.77 -1.85 12.20
C GLY A 115 22.52 -2.12 13.51
N GLY A 116 21.96 -1.70 14.64
CA GLY A 116 22.47 -2.11 15.96
C GLY A 116 22.05 -1.24 17.14
N ASP A 117 21.96 0.08 16.95
CA ASP A 117 21.60 1.04 17.98
C ASP A 117 20.11 1.40 18.02
N GLY A 118 19.35 0.91 17.04
CA GLY A 118 17.90 0.98 16.99
C GLY A 118 17.42 1.89 15.86
N PRO A 119 17.59 3.22 15.97
CA PRO A 119 17.28 4.14 14.87
C PRO A 119 18.19 3.93 13.65
N GLU A 120 17.78 4.47 12.49
CA GLU A 120 18.46 4.22 11.21
C GLU A 120 18.61 5.47 10.33
N ALA A 121 19.27 5.33 9.16
CA ALA A 121 19.60 6.40 8.22
C ALA A 121 18.41 6.86 7.34
N VAL A 122 17.22 7.00 7.93
CA VAL A 122 16.00 7.40 7.21
C VAL A 122 16.15 8.77 6.53
N ALA A 123 16.84 9.72 7.19
CA ALA A 123 17.02 11.06 6.65
C ALA A 123 17.91 11.06 5.38
N ALA A 124 19.00 10.28 5.35
CA ALA A 124 19.80 10.06 4.15
C ALA A 124 18.95 9.47 3.01
N ALA A 125 18.07 8.51 3.30
CA ALA A 125 17.18 7.90 2.32
C ALA A 125 16.15 8.90 1.76
N MET A 126 15.54 9.72 2.62
CA MET A 126 14.63 10.80 2.23
C MET A 126 15.33 11.85 1.36
N HIS A 127 16.59 12.17 1.65
CA HIS A 127 17.39 13.09 0.83
C HIS A 127 17.68 12.54 -0.56
N GLU A 128 18.00 11.24 -0.68
CA GLU A 128 18.14 10.60 -1.98
C GLU A 128 16.81 10.56 -2.76
N ALA A 129 15.68 10.38 -2.07
CA ALA A 129 14.35 10.40 -2.69
C ALA A 129 14.02 11.75 -3.31
N LEU A 130 14.42 12.85 -2.67
CA LEU A 130 14.26 14.20 -3.21
C LEU A 130 15.06 14.45 -4.50
N LYS A 131 16.15 13.69 -4.72
CA LYS A 131 17.02 13.85 -5.90
C LYS A 131 16.59 13.01 -7.10
N LEU A 132 15.58 12.16 -6.97
CA LEU A 132 15.07 11.37 -8.10
C LEU A 132 14.44 12.29 -9.15
N ASP A 133 14.41 11.83 -10.40
CA ASP A 133 13.84 12.57 -11.53
C ASP A 133 12.29 12.46 -11.57
N TRP A 134 11.62 13.15 -10.65
CA TRP A 134 10.16 13.17 -10.54
C TRP A 134 9.49 13.95 -11.68
N ARG A 135 8.61 13.31 -12.45
CA ARG A 135 7.83 13.97 -13.52
C ARG A 135 6.95 15.08 -12.94
N PRO A 136 7.00 16.32 -13.48
CA PRO A 136 6.12 17.43 -13.08
C PRO A 136 4.63 17.12 -13.19
N GLN A 137 4.25 16.33 -14.18
CA GLN A 137 2.88 15.97 -14.51
C GLN A 137 2.40 14.68 -13.84
N ALA A 138 3.26 13.95 -13.12
CA ALA A 138 2.87 12.73 -12.42
C ALA A 138 2.39 13.02 -11.01
N SER A 139 1.52 12.17 -10.48
CA SER A 139 1.35 12.06 -9.04
C SER A 139 2.65 11.50 -8.46
N ARG A 140 3.19 12.19 -7.44
CA ARG A 140 4.50 11.88 -6.85
C ARG A 140 4.29 11.24 -5.49
N MET A 141 4.56 9.95 -5.41
CA MET A 141 4.32 9.14 -4.22
C MET A 141 5.62 8.47 -3.76
N ALA A 142 6.00 8.69 -2.51
CA ALA A 142 7.05 7.94 -1.84
C ALA A 142 6.43 7.04 -0.77
N VAL A 143 6.89 5.80 -0.66
CA VAL A 143 6.45 4.84 0.36
C VAL A 143 7.67 4.39 1.15
N LEU A 144 7.79 4.89 2.38
CA LEU A 144 8.79 4.47 3.34
C LEU A 144 8.31 3.22 4.07
N ILE A 145 9.04 2.11 3.97
CA ILE A 145 8.76 0.85 4.65
C ILE A 145 9.86 0.63 5.67
N THR A 146 9.54 0.66 6.96
CA THR A 146 10.54 0.58 8.04
C THR A 146 9.94 0.06 9.35
N ASP A 147 10.79 -0.56 10.16
CA ASP A 147 10.47 -0.91 11.54
C ASP A 147 11.24 -0.09 12.59
N ALA A 148 11.99 0.94 12.17
CA ALA A 148 12.81 1.80 13.01
C ALA A 148 12.66 3.31 12.71
N PRO A 149 12.88 4.19 13.70
CA PRO A 149 12.86 5.64 13.51
C PRO A 149 14.17 6.20 12.92
N PRO A 150 14.17 7.47 12.44
CA PRO A 150 15.42 8.17 12.15
C PRO A 150 16.26 8.44 13.41
N HIS A 151 17.57 8.54 13.22
CA HIS A 151 18.47 9.09 14.23
C HIS A 151 18.08 10.50 14.69
N GLY A 152 18.38 10.78 15.96
CA GLY A 152 18.29 12.12 16.55
C GLY A 152 16.94 12.48 17.18
N ILE A 153 15.89 11.67 16.99
CA ILE A 153 14.55 11.98 17.53
C ILE A 153 14.42 11.75 19.03
N GLY A 154 15.47 11.24 19.69
CA GLY A 154 15.52 11.06 21.15
C GLY A 154 15.22 9.65 21.64
N GLU A 155 15.35 8.65 20.76
CA GLU A 155 15.24 7.25 21.17
C GLU A 155 16.37 6.82 22.11
N TYR A 156 16.04 5.85 22.96
CA TYR A 156 17.03 5.24 23.83
C TYR A 156 17.94 4.31 23.02
N GLY A 157 19.25 4.40 23.24
CA GLY A 157 20.23 3.55 22.55
C GLY A 157 20.83 4.17 21.30
N ASP A 158 20.25 5.25 20.77
CA ASP A 158 20.67 5.93 19.53
C ASP A 158 22.16 6.36 19.56
N GLY A 159 22.97 5.75 18.72
CA GLY A 159 24.39 6.06 18.52
C GLY A 159 24.61 7.42 17.87
N PHE A 160 23.58 7.98 17.23
CA PHE A 160 23.60 9.27 16.54
C PHE A 160 22.53 10.22 17.10
N SER A 161 22.50 10.35 18.43
CA SER A 161 21.56 11.20 19.18
C SER A 161 21.46 12.69 18.76
N LYS A 162 22.40 13.18 17.94
CA LYS A 162 22.42 14.53 17.36
C LYS A 162 21.74 14.63 15.98
N GLY A 163 21.25 13.52 15.43
CA GLY A 163 20.68 13.44 14.08
C GLY A 163 21.61 12.72 13.09
N ASP A 164 21.16 12.66 11.84
CA ASP A 164 21.89 12.03 10.74
C ASP A 164 23.30 12.63 10.59
N PRO A 165 24.37 11.79 10.64
CA PRO A 165 25.75 12.20 10.40
C PRO A 165 26.01 12.94 9.10
N SER A 166 25.17 12.73 8.08
CA SER A 166 25.22 13.40 6.78
C SER A 166 24.73 14.86 6.84
N GLY A 167 24.21 15.30 7.99
CA GLY A 167 23.72 16.66 8.22
C GLY A 167 22.30 16.90 7.72
N HIS A 168 21.57 15.83 7.38
CA HIS A 168 20.20 15.89 6.90
C HIS A 168 19.21 15.85 8.07
N ASP A 169 18.27 16.79 8.09
CA ASP A 169 17.19 16.81 9.07
C ASP A 169 15.89 16.30 8.43
N PRO A 170 15.28 15.22 8.95
CA PRO A 170 14.12 14.61 8.32
C PRO A 170 12.86 15.48 8.34
N LEU A 171 12.71 16.43 9.29
CA LEU A 171 11.58 17.38 9.27
C LEU A 171 11.77 18.41 8.15
N LYS A 172 13.00 18.89 7.95
CA LYS A 172 13.31 19.79 6.82
C LYS A 172 13.09 19.09 5.48
N LEU A 173 13.56 17.84 5.37
CA LEU A 173 13.35 17.03 4.17
C LEU A 173 11.86 16.77 3.91
N ALA A 174 11.06 16.47 4.93
CA ALA A 174 9.61 16.30 4.78
C ALA A 174 8.92 17.56 4.22
N ARG A 175 9.34 18.76 4.67
CA ARG A 175 8.83 20.03 4.12
C ARG A 175 9.26 20.25 2.68
N GLN A 176 10.51 19.94 2.34
CA GLN A 176 11.00 19.99 0.97
C GLN A 176 10.25 19.01 0.06
N MET A 177 9.94 17.80 0.54
CA MET A 177 9.10 16.84 -0.17
C MET A 177 7.70 17.40 -0.40
N ALA A 178 7.08 17.99 0.63
CA ALA A 178 5.76 18.62 0.52
C ALA A 178 5.75 19.77 -0.50
N GLN A 179 6.76 20.64 -0.49
CA GLN A 179 6.94 21.72 -1.48
C GLN A 179 7.14 21.18 -2.89
N ALA A 180 7.86 20.08 -3.04
CA ALA A 180 8.00 19.35 -4.30
C ALA A 180 6.73 18.55 -4.69
N GLY A 181 5.66 18.59 -3.90
CA GLY A 181 4.44 17.82 -4.15
C GLY A 181 4.61 16.31 -4.00
N ILE A 182 5.67 15.84 -3.34
CA ILE A 182 5.93 14.43 -3.07
C ILE A 182 5.22 14.07 -1.76
N SER A 183 4.25 13.16 -1.84
CA SER A 183 3.53 12.64 -0.68
C SER A 183 4.24 11.42 -0.10
N LEU A 184 4.68 11.48 1.16
CA LEU A 184 5.43 10.43 1.83
C LEU A 184 4.52 9.56 2.70
N PHE A 185 4.11 8.41 2.18
CA PHE A 185 3.42 7.39 2.93
C PHE A 185 4.43 6.60 3.77
N VAL A 186 4.06 6.24 4.99
CA VAL A 186 4.90 5.45 5.88
C VAL A 186 4.18 4.15 6.21
N VAL A 187 4.78 3.04 5.84
CA VAL A 187 4.32 1.69 6.18
C VAL A 187 5.12 1.25 7.40
N ALA A 188 4.47 1.33 8.56
CA ALA A 188 5.06 1.02 9.86
C ALA A 188 5.05 -0.49 10.09
N CYS A 189 6.22 -1.12 10.08
CA CYS A 189 6.35 -2.57 10.25
C CYS A 189 6.29 -2.98 11.73
N GLU A 190 5.16 -3.56 12.12
CA GLU A 190 4.85 -3.85 13.52
C GLU A 190 5.17 -5.31 13.89
N PRO A 191 5.48 -5.60 15.16
CA PRO A 191 5.38 -4.75 16.35
C PRO A 191 6.66 -3.96 16.70
N ALA A 192 7.74 -4.11 15.94
CA ALA A 192 9.04 -3.51 16.27
C ALA A 192 8.99 -1.98 16.21
N PHE A 193 8.30 -1.42 15.21
CA PHE A 193 8.12 0.02 15.04
C PHE A 193 7.55 0.74 16.27
N SER A 194 6.52 0.17 16.93
CA SER A 194 5.94 0.74 18.15
C SER A 194 6.68 0.38 19.44
N GLY A 195 7.81 -0.33 19.36
CA GLY A 195 8.73 -0.53 20.47
C GLY A 195 9.50 0.74 20.86
N TYR A 196 9.60 1.69 19.92
CA TYR A 196 10.27 2.97 20.09
C TYR A 196 9.36 4.01 20.75
N ALA A 197 9.96 4.94 21.50
CA ALA A 197 9.22 5.90 22.32
C ALA A 197 8.48 6.95 21.48
N PHE A 198 9.13 7.46 20.44
CA PHE A 198 8.71 8.62 19.66
C PHE A 198 8.48 8.30 18.18
N SER A 199 8.87 7.13 17.69
CA SER A 199 8.75 6.71 16.28
C SER A 199 7.36 6.99 15.68
N ASN A 200 6.30 6.48 16.31
CA ASN A 200 4.93 6.64 15.82
C ASN A 200 4.51 8.12 15.71
N ASP A 201 4.82 8.92 16.73
CA ASP A 201 4.47 10.36 16.76
C ASP A 201 5.24 11.13 15.69
N PHE A 202 6.53 10.80 15.52
CA PHE A 202 7.39 11.39 14.53
C PHE A 202 6.89 11.10 13.11
N PHE A 203 6.61 9.84 12.79
CA PHE A 203 6.15 9.46 11.46
C PHE A 203 4.73 9.96 11.15
N ARG A 204 3.83 10.01 12.13
CA ARG A 204 2.53 10.70 11.99
C ARG A 204 2.71 12.19 11.67
N ALA A 205 3.72 12.85 12.22
CA ALA A 205 4.00 14.25 11.91
C ALA A 205 4.52 14.44 10.47
N ILE A 206 5.50 13.65 10.02
CA ILE A 206 6.06 13.83 8.66
C ILE A 206 5.04 13.47 7.56
N THR A 207 4.19 12.47 7.80
CA THR A 207 3.10 12.12 6.88
C THR A 207 2.06 13.23 6.82
N LYS A 208 1.66 13.83 7.95
CA LYS A 208 0.81 15.04 7.97
C LYS A 208 1.43 16.21 7.20
N ILE A 209 2.73 16.49 7.37
CA ILE A 209 3.43 17.55 6.62
C ILE A 209 3.35 17.31 5.11
N THR A 210 3.61 16.08 4.68
CA THR A 210 3.60 15.69 3.25
C THR A 210 2.20 15.37 2.71
N SER A 211 1.14 15.58 3.51
CA SER A 211 -0.26 15.30 3.14
C SER A 211 -0.54 13.83 2.79
N ALA A 212 0.22 12.92 3.39
CA ALA A 212 0.11 11.47 3.28
C ALA A 212 -0.34 10.85 4.61
N THR A 213 -0.32 9.52 4.69
CA THR A 213 -0.76 8.77 5.87
C THR A 213 0.27 7.74 6.29
N MET A 214 0.38 7.51 7.60
CA MET A 214 1.11 6.38 8.17
C MET A 214 0.17 5.19 8.36
N LEU A 215 0.59 4.02 7.89
CA LEU A 215 -0.24 2.82 7.81
C LEU A 215 0.45 1.70 8.59
N PRO A 216 -0.20 1.11 9.60
CA PRO A 216 0.36 -0.02 10.32
C PRO A 216 0.38 -1.28 9.44
N LEU A 217 1.49 -1.99 9.44
CA LEU A 217 1.66 -3.26 8.76
C LEU A 217 2.02 -4.35 9.77
N THR A 218 1.02 -5.16 10.16
CA THR A 218 1.21 -6.22 11.15
C THR A 218 1.80 -7.50 10.53
N THR A 219 1.65 -7.68 9.21
CA THR A 219 2.09 -8.85 8.46
C THR A 219 2.58 -8.43 7.09
N ALA A 220 3.75 -8.92 6.66
CA ALA A 220 4.34 -8.60 5.36
C ALA A 220 3.43 -8.93 4.15
N ASN A 221 2.53 -9.90 4.28
CA ASN A 221 1.59 -10.28 3.22
C ASN A 221 0.57 -9.19 2.87
N LEU A 222 0.32 -8.23 3.76
CA LEU A 222 -0.61 -7.12 3.52
C LEU A 222 0.05 -5.97 2.76
N LEU A 223 1.38 -5.99 2.61
CA LEU A 223 2.14 -4.93 1.97
C LEU A 223 1.63 -4.57 0.56
N PRO A 224 1.29 -5.54 -0.33
CA PRO A 224 0.79 -5.21 -1.66
C PRO A 224 -0.52 -4.43 -1.61
N HIS A 225 -1.48 -4.87 -0.79
CA HIS A 225 -2.79 -4.22 -0.65
C HIS A 225 -2.66 -2.79 -0.11
N VAL A 226 -1.78 -2.59 0.87
CA VAL A 226 -1.51 -1.27 1.45
C VAL A 226 -0.92 -0.33 0.40
N ILE A 227 0.05 -0.78 -0.40
CA ILE A 227 0.68 0.03 -1.45
C ILE A 227 -0.33 0.39 -2.54
N VAL A 228 -1.07 -0.60 -3.05
CA VAL A 228 -2.03 -0.42 -4.14
C VAL A 228 -3.16 0.52 -3.71
N GLY A 229 -3.74 0.31 -2.53
CA GLY A 229 -4.77 1.19 -2.00
C GLY A 229 -4.29 2.62 -1.75
N SER A 230 -3.06 2.78 -1.26
CA SER A 230 -2.43 4.10 -1.07
C SER A 230 -2.20 4.80 -2.41
N ALA A 231 -1.79 4.07 -3.45
CA ALA A 231 -1.59 4.61 -4.79
C ALA A 231 -2.90 5.12 -5.40
N PHE A 232 -4.00 4.37 -5.24
CA PHE A 232 -5.31 4.80 -5.71
C PHE A 232 -5.79 6.08 -5.06
N GLU A 233 -5.72 6.13 -3.73
CA GLU A 233 -6.09 7.33 -2.97
C GLU A 233 -5.21 8.52 -3.39
N GLN A 234 -3.91 8.32 -3.52
CA GLN A 234 -2.97 9.37 -3.91
C GLN A 234 -3.24 9.93 -5.31
N MET A 235 -3.64 9.09 -6.27
CA MET A 235 -3.99 9.53 -7.61
C MET A 235 -5.30 10.35 -7.63
N ASP A 236 -6.30 9.93 -6.86
CA ASP A 236 -7.56 10.68 -6.71
C ASP A 236 -7.31 12.04 -6.02
N MET A 237 -6.48 12.07 -4.97
CA MET A 237 -6.08 13.29 -4.28
C MET A 237 -5.32 14.25 -5.20
N GLU A 238 -4.36 13.75 -5.98
CA GLU A 238 -3.59 14.57 -6.92
C GLU A 238 -4.48 15.19 -8.00
N ARG A 239 -5.46 14.46 -8.52
CA ARG A 239 -6.46 14.99 -9.46
C ARG A 239 -7.17 16.20 -8.85
N LEU A 240 -7.65 16.08 -7.61
CA LEU A 240 -8.35 17.17 -6.93
C LEU A 240 -7.43 18.34 -6.61
N ILE A 241 -6.19 18.10 -6.18
CA ILE A 241 -5.21 19.16 -5.94
C ILE A 241 -4.95 19.96 -7.22
N ARG A 242 -4.88 19.33 -8.39
CA ARG A 242 -4.72 20.06 -9.67
C ARG A 242 -5.94 20.89 -10.01
N GLU A 243 -7.13 20.41 -9.68
CA GLU A 243 -8.38 21.08 -10.01
C GLU A 243 -8.68 22.27 -9.10
N VAL A 244 -8.56 22.09 -7.77
CA VAL A 244 -8.97 23.10 -6.78
C VAL A 244 -7.80 23.74 -6.03
N GLY A 245 -6.58 23.19 -6.15
CA GLY A 245 -5.45 23.54 -5.29
C GLY A 245 -5.03 25.00 -5.38
N GLN A 246 -5.06 25.61 -6.57
CA GLN A 246 -4.68 27.02 -6.71
C GLN A 246 -5.61 27.94 -5.88
N ALA A 247 -6.92 27.78 -6.03
CA ALA A 247 -7.90 28.59 -5.32
C ALA A 247 -7.85 28.36 -3.80
N VAL A 248 -7.56 27.12 -3.38
CA VAL A 248 -7.42 26.76 -1.97
C VAL A 248 -6.14 27.36 -1.38
N ALA A 249 -5.02 27.28 -2.10
CA ALA A 249 -3.73 27.78 -1.63
C ALA A 249 -3.70 29.30 -1.49
N GLU A 250 -4.33 30.04 -2.40
CA GLU A 250 -4.41 31.51 -2.34
C GLU A 250 -5.06 32.01 -1.03
N ARG A 251 -6.07 31.29 -0.51
CA ARG A 251 -6.76 31.63 0.74
C ARG A 251 -5.91 31.35 1.98
N VAL A 252 -5.20 30.22 1.98
CA VAL A 252 -4.34 29.81 3.09
C VAL A 252 -3.08 30.70 3.15
N VAL A 253 -2.37 30.85 2.02
CA VAL A 253 -1.10 31.59 1.96
C VAL A 253 -1.34 33.11 2.04
N GLY A 254 -2.48 33.60 1.56
CA GLY A 254 -2.90 34.99 1.72
C GLY A 254 -3.15 35.42 3.17
N GLY A 255 -3.05 34.49 4.15
CA GLY A 255 -3.23 34.75 5.57
C GLY A 255 -4.66 35.10 5.95
N GLN A 256 -5.62 34.78 5.08
CA GLN A 256 -7.02 35.12 5.29
C GLN A 256 -7.69 34.15 6.28
N GLU A 257 -7.32 32.87 6.24
CA GLU A 257 -8.04 31.79 6.94
C GLU A 257 -7.10 30.65 7.38
N SER A 258 -7.55 29.86 8.36
CA SER A 258 -6.82 28.67 8.80
C SER A 258 -6.97 27.50 7.82
N VAL A 259 -6.00 26.58 7.78
CA VAL A 259 -6.06 25.37 6.94
C VAL A 259 -7.33 24.56 7.23
N ASP A 260 -7.72 24.44 8.50
CA ASP A 260 -8.88 23.62 8.89
C ASP A 260 -10.21 24.28 8.48
N ASP A 261 -10.29 25.61 8.48
CA ASP A 261 -11.50 26.32 8.03
C ASP A 261 -11.66 26.23 6.52
N VAL A 262 -10.57 26.43 5.76
CA VAL A 262 -10.57 26.27 4.30
C VAL A 262 -10.89 24.82 3.93
N ALA A 263 -10.34 23.85 4.66
CA ALA A 263 -10.63 22.44 4.46
C ALA A 263 -12.10 22.08 4.69
N ARG A 264 -12.75 22.70 5.69
CA ARG A 264 -14.17 22.47 5.99
C ARG A 264 -15.06 22.96 4.86
N GLU A 265 -14.81 24.16 4.37
CA GLU A 265 -15.55 24.70 3.21
C GLU A 265 -15.27 23.88 1.95
N LEU A 266 -14.01 23.49 1.70
CA LEU A 266 -13.68 22.64 0.57
C LEU A 266 -14.42 21.30 0.64
N HIS A 267 -14.45 20.68 1.83
CA HIS A 267 -15.17 19.43 2.05
C HIS A 267 -16.66 19.57 1.72
N GLU A 268 -17.32 20.62 2.24
CA GLU A 268 -18.73 20.90 1.94
C GLU A 268 -18.97 21.08 0.43
N LYS A 269 -18.10 21.83 -0.26
CA LYS A 269 -18.20 22.03 -1.71
C LYS A 269 -18.03 20.73 -2.50
N LEU A 270 -17.07 19.89 -2.12
CA LEU A 270 -16.83 18.62 -2.81
C LEU A 270 -17.95 17.61 -2.53
N LEU A 271 -18.56 17.64 -1.33
CA LEU A 271 -19.76 16.87 -1.04
C LEU A 271 -20.95 17.32 -1.91
N LEU A 272 -21.18 18.62 -2.06
CA LEU A 272 -22.24 19.16 -2.93
C LEU A 272 -22.02 18.83 -4.41
N ARG A 273 -20.76 18.67 -4.83
CA ARG A 273 -20.40 18.21 -6.17
C ARG A 273 -20.53 16.69 -6.35
N ASN A 274 -20.90 15.95 -5.31
CA ASN A 274 -20.91 14.49 -5.26
C ASN A 274 -19.54 13.88 -5.67
N GLU A 275 -18.44 14.52 -5.28
CA GLU A 275 -17.10 13.99 -5.57
C GLU A 275 -16.86 12.71 -4.78
N SER A 276 -16.44 11.66 -5.47
CA SER A 276 -16.08 10.37 -4.88
C SER A 276 -14.59 10.10 -4.99
N THR A 277 -14.03 9.56 -3.92
CA THR A 277 -12.61 9.26 -3.82
C THR A 277 -12.43 7.85 -3.26
N LYS A 278 -11.34 7.19 -3.64
CA LYS A 278 -10.92 5.96 -2.99
C LYS A 278 -10.24 6.29 -1.66
N GLN A 279 -10.56 5.52 -0.63
CA GLN A 279 -9.98 5.66 0.70
C GLN A 279 -9.49 4.29 1.15
N LEU A 280 -8.21 4.23 1.51
CA LEU A 280 -7.65 3.05 2.14
C LEU A 280 -8.10 2.98 3.60
N ILE A 281 -8.84 1.94 3.95
CA ILE A 281 -9.27 1.65 5.31
C ILE A 281 -8.36 0.56 5.85
N VAL A 282 -7.48 0.97 6.78
CA VAL A 282 -6.70 0.06 7.62
C VAL A 282 -7.19 0.21 9.04
N GLU A 283 -7.34 -0.92 9.75
CA GLU A 283 -7.62 -0.89 11.17
C GLU A 283 -6.53 -0.11 11.92
N ASP A 284 -6.91 0.96 12.63
CA ASP A 284 -5.96 1.66 13.50
C ASP A 284 -5.69 0.79 14.73
N ILE A 285 -4.45 0.31 14.82
CA ILE A 285 -3.97 -0.50 15.93
C ILE A 285 -3.35 0.36 17.03
N TYR A 286 -3.22 1.67 16.82
CA TYR A 286 -2.61 2.60 17.75
C TYR A 286 -3.64 3.21 18.68
N ARG A 287 -3.24 3.38 19.94
CA ARG A 287 -4.04 4.05 20.95
C ARG A 287 -3.85 5.56 20.83
N ASP A 288 -4.96 6.28 20.65
CA ASP A 288 -4.95 7.73 20.77
C ASP A 288 -4.63 8.15 22.21
N SER A 289 -3.74 9.14 22.34
CA SER A 289 -3.38 9.74 23.63
C SER A 289 -3.05 11.21 23.45
N ASP A 290 -3.34 12.01 24.47
CA ASP A 290 -3.06 13.44 24.46
C ASP A 290 -1.55 13.70 24.33
N GLU A 291 -0.71 12.82 24.90
CA GLU A 291 0.74 12.90 24.75
C GLU A 291 1.20 12.62 23.32
N ALA A 292 0.61 11.63 22.64
CA ALA A 292 0.91 11.35 21.23
C ALA A 292 0.52 12.54 20.34
N GLN A 293 -0.69 13.07 20.53
CA GLN A 293 -1.16 14.22 19.77
C GLN A 293 -0.29 15.46 20.03
N HIS A 294 0.06 15.72 21.30
CA HIS A 294 1.01 16.78 21.67
C HIS A 294 2.37 16.61 20.97
N ASN A 295 2.93 15.40 20.96
CA ASN A 295 4.21 15.13 20.30
C ASN A 295 4.14 15.38 18.79
N VAL A 296 3.06 14.93 18.13
CA VAL A 296 2.83 15.17 16.70
C VAL A 296 2.80 16.67 16.41
N ASP A 297 2.08 17.45 17.22
CA ASP A 297 1.98 18.91 17.02
C ASP A 297 3.31 19.62 17.27
N VAL A 298 4.10 19.18 18.25
CA VAL A 298 5.47 19.65 18.49
C VAL A 298 6.35 19.39 17.27
N TRP A 299 6.31 18.18 16.70
CA TRP A 299 7.10 17.84 15.51
C TRP A 299 6.72 18.66 14.28
N ILE A 300 5.41 18.87 14.05
CA ILE A 300 4.91 19.67 12.92
C ILE A 300 5.39 21.13 13.03
N ALA A 301 5.29 21.71 14.23
CA ALA A 301 5.62 23.11 14.47
C ALA A 301 7.13 23.42 14.53
N ALA A 302 7.96 22.45 14.95
CA ALA A 302 9.37 22.67 15.16
C ALA A 302 10.18 22.76 13.85
N PRO A 303 11.12 23.71 13.69
CA PRO A 303 11.91 23.86 12.46
C PRO A 303 12.85 22.67 12.19
N ASP A 304 13.30 21.96 13.22
CA ASP A 304 14.23 20.83 13.15
C ASP A 304 14.03 19.86 14.33
N ILE A 305 14.64 18.68 14.25
CA ILE A 305 14.45 17.65 15.28
C ILE A 305 15.04 18.07 16.64
N GLN A 306 16.07 18.91 16.64
CA GLN A 306 16.77 19.33 17.87
C GLN A 306 15.93 20.32 18.69
N SER A 307 15.19 21.20 18.03
CA SER A 307 14.27 22.14 18.69
C SER A 307 13.00 21.47 19.21
N ALA A 308 12.54 20.40 18.57
CA ALA A 308 11.39 19.61 19.02
C ALA A 308 11.70 18.76 20.27
N LYS A 309 12.85 18.08 20.28
CA LYS A 309 13.22 17.04 21.26
C LYS A 309 12.99 17.40 22.74
N PRO A 310 13.30 18.63 23.23
CA PRO A 310 13.07 19.00 24.63
C PRO A 310 11.59 19.07 25.05
N HIS A 311 10.67 19.17 24.09
CA HIS A 311 9.24 19.39 24.34
C HIS A 311 8.41 18.11 24.25
N LEU A 312 9.05 16.98 23.94
CA LEU A 312 8.40 15.69 23.78
C LEU A 312 8.02 15.07 25.12
N LYS A 313 6.86 14.41 25.14
CA LYS A 313 6.33 13.67 26.28
C LYS A 313 6.47 12.18 26.02
N ARG A 314 6.94 11.43 27.01
CA ARG A 314 6.94 9.96 26.92
C ARG A 314 5.55 9.43 27.16
N ILE A 315 5.08 8.55 26.28
CA ILE A 315 3.80 7.87 26.45
C ILE A 315 3.97 6.69 27.40
N ILE A 316 3.06 6.61 28.37
CA ILE A 316 3.09 5.58 29.40
C ILE A 316 2.26 4.37 28.95
N GLY A 317 2.84 3.18 29.06
CA GLY A 317 2.19 1.92 28.71
C GLY A 317 2.28 1.57 27.22
N SER A 318 1.44 0.63 26.79
CA SER A 318 1.40 0.17 25.40
C SER A 318 0.89 1.27 24.47
N ARG A 319 1.51 1.38 23.29
CA ARG A 319 1.03 2.22 22.18
C ARG A 319 -0.09 1.58 21.38
N PHE A 320 -0.33 0.29 21.57
CA PHE A 320 -1.39 -0.42 20.86
C PHE A 320 -2.73 -0.34 21.58
N THR A 321 -3.82 -0.43 20.81
CA THR A 321 -5.18 -0.61 21.34
C THR A 321 -5.32 -1.93 22.09
N ASP A 322 -6.21 -1.95 23.09
CA ASP A 322 -6.52 -3.18 23.83
C ASP A 322 -7.03 -4.29 22.91
N LYS A 323 -7.81 -3.92 21.88
CA LYS A 323 -8.31 -4.84 20.86
C LYS A 323 -7.16 -5.56 20.14
N TYR A 324 -6.16 -4.82 19.67
CA TYR A 324 -4.99 -5.39 19.00
C TYR A 324 -4.19 -6.29 19.95
N LEU A 325 -3.94 -5.85 21.19
CA LEU A 325 -3.23 -6.64 22.19
C LEU A 325 -3.96 -7.95 22.48
N GLN A 326 -5.27 -7.92 22.72
CA GLN A 326 -6.09 -9.10 22.98
C GLN A 326 -6.08 -10.08 21.79
N SER A 327 -6.16 -9.57 20.56
CA SER A 327 -6.06 -10.39 19.35
C SER A 327 -4.70 -11.10 19.28
N ARG A 328 -3.59 -10.38 19.50
CA ARG A 328 -2.24 -10.99 19.54
C ARG A 328 -2.08 -12.03 20.66
N TYR A 329 -2.59 -11.74 21.87
CA TYR A 329 -2.53 -12.70 22.98
C TYR A 329 -3.35 -13.96 22.67
N SER A 330 -4.54 -13.82 22.11
CA SER A 330 -5.42 -14.95 21.75
C SER A 330 -4.78 -15.84 20.69
N SER A 331 -4.15 -15.25 19.66
CA SER A 331 -3.41 -15.99 18.63
C SER A 331 -2.21 -16.74 19.22
N SER A 332 -1.52 -16.16 20.21
CA SER A 332 -0.39 -16.81 20.89
C SER A 332 -0.85 -18.00 21.74
N TYR A 333 -2.01 -17.90 22.42
CA TYR A 333 -2.58 -19.01 23.19
C TYR A 333 -3.09 -20.14 22.29
N ALA A 334 -3.73 -19.83 21.16
CA ALA A 334 -4.20 -20.82 20.19
C ALA A 334 -3.05 -21.70 19.64
N SER A 335 -1.88 -21.09 19.35
CA SER A 335 -0.67 -21.84 18.98
C SER A 335 -0.13 -22.71 20.12
N SER A 336 -0.25 -22.28 21.38
CA SER A 336 0.24 -23.04 22.54
C SER A 336 -0.68 -24.20 22.99
N SER A 337 -1.97 -24.16 22.64
CA SER A 337 -2.93 -25.22 22.96
C SER A 337 -2.83 -26.46 22.05
N SER A 338 -2.11 -26.39 20.93
CA SER A 338 -1.91 -27.53 20.02
C SER A 338 -0.80 -28.51 20.46
N SER A 339 -0.31 -28.41 21.71
CA SER A 339 0.79 -29.26 22.19
C SER A 339 0.61 -29.70 23.65
N ARG A 340 -0.54 -30.30 23.98
CA ARG A 340 -0.63 -31.15 25.18
C ARG A 340 -0.39 -32.61 24.80
N VAL A 341 0.88 -32.95 24.58
CA VAL A 341 1.35 -34.34 24.63
C VAL A 341 1.72 -34.61 26.08
N HIS A 342 0.98 -35.48 26.75
CA HIS A 342 1.34 -35.95 28.10
C HIS A 342 2.70 -36.68 28.04
N PRO A 343 3.64 -36.42 28.97
CA PRO A 343 4.90 -37.13 28.99
C PRO A 343 4.68 -38.60 29.42
N VAL A 344 5.10 -39.52 28.56
CA VAL A 344 5.16 -40.97 28.85
C VAL A 344 6.31 -41.22 29.84
N PRO A 345 6.17 -42.12 30.84
CA PRO A 345 7.23 -42.35 31.82
C PRO A 345 8.45 -43.04 31.20
N LEU A 346 9.64 -42.52 31.49
CA LEU A 346 10.93 -43.08 31.06
C LEU A 346 11.28 -44.38 31.84
N PRO A 347 11.86 -45.40 31.19
CA PRO A 347 12.32 -46.61 31.88
C PRO A 347 13.66 -46.38 32.60
N SER A 348 13.80 -47.01 33.76
CA SER A 348 14.94 -46.93 34.68
C SER A 348 16.26 -47.45 34.07
N ARG A 349 17.29 -46.58 34.04
CA ARG A 349 18.65 -46.92 33.57
C ARG A 349 19.55 -47.36 34.73
N LYS A 350 20.09 -48.59 34.66
CA LYS A 350 21.12 -49.11 35.57
C LYS A 350 22.48 -48.39 35.36
N LYS A 351 23.17 -48.08 36.46
CA LYS A 351 24.52 -47.47 36.53
C LYS A 351 25.62 -48.53 36.37
N VAL A 352 26.64 -48.24 35.56
CA VAL A 352 27.98 -48.88 35.59
C VAL A 352 29.04 -47.83 35.22
N PRO A 353 30.27 -47.84 35.79
CA PRO A 353 31.03 -46.62 36.07
C PRO A 353 32.14 -46.26 35.06
N SER A 354 32.74 -45.09 35.31
CA SER A 354 33.67 -44.30 34.51
C SER A 354 35.03 -44.93 34.22
N SER A 355 35.62 -44.57 33.07
CA SER A 355 37.07 -44.42 32.93
C SER A 355 37.43 -43.22 32.04
N ARG A 356 38.49 -42.50 32.46
CA ARG A 356 39.10 -41.32 31.82
C ARG A 356 39.97 -41.74 30.63
N ILE A 357 39.90 -41.00 29.50
CA ILE A 357 41.03 -40.83 28.56
C ILE A 357 41.04 -39.37 28.03
N ARG A 358 42.24 -38.80 27.89
CA ARG A 358 42.58 -37.42 27.48
C ARG A 358 42.80 -37.31 25.95
N THR A 359 42.47 -36.14 25.41
CA THR A 359 43.06 -35.35 24.28
C THR A 359 43.29 -35.99 22.91
N SER A 360 42.65 -35.42 21.85
CA SER A 360 43.35 -34.74 20.73
C SER A 360 42.36 -34.14 19.71
N THR A 361 42.81 -33.04 19.09
CA THR A 361 42.24 -32.23 18.00
C THR A 361 41.96 -33.00 16.71
N SER A 362 40.75 -32.83 16.13
CA SER A 362 40.46 -32.88 14.67
C SER A 362 38.94 -32.80 14.44
N SER A 363 38.49 -31.83 13.64
CA SER A 363 37.09 -31.65 13.22
C SER A 363 36.76 -32.55 12.00
N PRO A 364 35.63 -33.28 11.97
CA PRO A 364 35.14 -33.92 10.76
C PRO A 364 34.08 -33.07 10.02
N PRO A 365 33.89 -33.30 8.70
CA PRO A 365 33.26 -32.36 7.78
C PRO A 365 31.71 -32.35 7.83
N ARG A 366 31.13 -31.21 7.45
CA ARG A 366 29.67 -30.99 7.33
C ARG A 366 29.06 -31.98 6.34
N ARG A 367 28.04 -32.72 6.77
CA ARG A 367 27.09 -33.40 5.88
C ARG A 367 25.91 -32.48 5.62
N VAL A 368 25.63 -32.25 4.35
CA VAL A 368 24.43 -31.60 3.84
C VAL A 368 23.25 -32.54 4.05
N ILE A 369 22.23 -32.09 4.77
CA ILE A 369 20.92 -32.73 4.80
C ILE A 369 20.03 -31.88 3.89
N SER A 370 19.81 -32.37 2.68
CA SER A 370 18.72 -31.98 1.80
C SER A 370 17.49 -32.76 2.22
N ASP A 371 16.51 -32.10 2.85
CA ASP A 371 15.10 -32.49 2.85
C ASP A 371 14.29 -31.37 3.52
N PHE A 372 13.90 -30.37 2.72
CA PHE A 372 12.86 -29.42 3.10
C PHE A 372 11.52 -29.97 2.62
N LYS A 373 10.66 -30.29 3.58
CA LYS A 373 9.27 -30.67 3.32
C LYS A 373 8.50 -29.40 2.95
N VAL A 374 8.11 -29.32 1.68
CA VAL A 374 7.27 -28.26 1.11
C VAL A 374 5.90 -28.30 1.79
N PHE A 375 5.51 -27.20 2.46
CA PHE A 375 4.11 -26.94 2.74
C PHE A 375 3.52 -26.29 1.48
N SER A 376 2.51 -26.95 0.91
CA SER A 376 1.70 -26.42 -0.19
C SER A 376 1.14 -25.04 0.19
N THR A 377 1.47 -24.04 -0.60
CA THR A 377 0.84 -22.73 -0.56
C THR A 377 -0.47 -22.80 -1.34
N ASP A 378 -1.60 -22.74 -0.64
CA ASP A 378 -2.87 -22.38 -1.26
C ASP A 378 -2.77 -20.92 -1.75
N LEU A 379 -2.84 -20.73 -3.07
CA LEU A 379 -2.98 -19.40 -3.67
C LEU A 379 -4.38 -18.83 -3.35
N PRO A 380 -4.50 -17.56 -2.94
CA PRO A 380 -5.79 -16.89 -2.96
C PRO A 380 -6.21 -16.58 -4.41
N LYS A 381 -7.52 -16.68 -4.64
CA LYS A 381 -8.16 -16.54 -5.97
C LYS A 381 -8.08 -15.10 -6.48
N SER A 382 -7.64 -14.96 -7.73
CA SER A 382 -7.72 -13.75 -8.54
C SER A 382 -9.17 -13.31 -8.73
N PHE A 383 -9.41 -11.99 -8.67
CA PHE A 383 -10.68 -11.34 -8.95
C PHE A 383 -10.86 -11.13 -10.46
N SER A 384 -11.34 -12.15 -11.19
CA SER A 384 -12.10 -12.02 -12.46
C SER A 384 -12.32 -13.41 -13.06
N ASP A 385 -13.53 -13.98 -12.92
CA ASP A 385 -14.42 -14.39 -14.02
C ASP A 385 -15.53 -15.30 -13.48
N HIS A 386 -16.80 -14.92 -13.66
CA HIS A 386 -17.94 -15.82 -13.64
C HIS A 386 -18.76 -15.52 -14.89
N GLY A 387 -18.53 -16.34 -15.91
CA GLY A 387 -19.31 -16.40 -17.14
C GLY A 387 -19.47 -17.86 -17.56
N THR A 388 -20.56 -18.46 -17.09
CA THR A 388 -21.28 -19.62 -17.67
C THR A 388 -20.54 -20.94 -17.91
N SER A 389 -20.86 -21.87 -17.01
CA SER A 389 -20.85 -23.32 -17.19
C SER A 389 -21.62 -23.79 -18.43
N GLU A 390 -21.09 -24.77 -19.17
CA GLU A 390 -21.87 -25.92 -19.64
C GLU A 390 -21.01 -27.19 -19.72
N ILE A 391 -21.67 -28.31 -19.41
CA ILE A 391 -21.15 -29.67 -19.25
C ILE A 391 -21.26 -30.40 -20.60
N SER A 392 -20.17 -31.08 -20.98
CA SER A 392 -19.97 -32.14 -21.99
C SER A 392 -21.16 -33.12 -22.18
N PRO A 393 -21.30 -33.96 -23.25
CA PRO A 393 -20.17 -34.60 -23.95
C PRO A 393 -20.31 -35.04 -25.45
N SER A 394 -19.13 -35.28 -26.05
CA SER A 394 -18.75 -36.37 -26.98
C SER A 394 -19.45 -36.64 -28.33
N LYS A 395 -18.56 -36.88 -29.32
CA LYS A 395 -18.64 -37.71 -30.54
C LYS A 395 -18.98 -37.06 -31.90
N LEU A 396 -17.94 -37.10 -32.74
CA LEU A 396 -17.86 -37.52 -34.14
C LEU A 396 -18.36 -36.59 -35.28
N SER A 397 -17.47 -36.52 -36.26
CA SER A 397 -17.48 -35.95 -37.62
C SER A 397 -18.69 -36.32 -38.51
N PHE A 398 -19.11 -35.42 -39.41
CA PHE A 398 -18.90 -35.49 -40.87
C PHE A 398 -19.64 -34.37 -41.64
N ASN A 399 -19.20 -34.18 -42.89
CA ASN A 399 -19.54 -33.19 -43.92
C ASN A 399 -21.02 -33.00 -44.33
N SER A 400 -21.21 -31.86 -45.02
CA SER A 400 -22.09 -31.56 -46.18
C SER A 400 -23.58 -31.22 -45.97
N SER A 401 -23.92 -29.94 -46.29
CA SER A 401 -24.89 -29.42 -47.29
C SER A 401 -25.99 -30.35 -47.88
N PRO A 402 -27.04 -29.84 -48.56
CA PRO A 402 -27.69 -28.51 -48.57
C PRO A 402 -29.25 -28.51 -48.73
N LEU A 403 -29.83 -27.31 -48.88
CA LEU A 403 -30.98 -26.94 -49.73
C LEU A 403 -32.45 -27.27 -49.32
N LYS A 404 -33.24 -26.19 -49.39
CA LYS A 404 -34.55 -26.03 -50.07
C LYS A 404 -35.86 -25.86 -49.27
N ASP A 405 -36.38 -24.65 -49.43
CA ASP A 405 -37.71 -24.29 -49.99
C ASP A 405 -38.99 -24.32 -49.14
N GLN A 406 -39.67 -23.17 -49.24
CA GLN A 406 -41.10 -22.95 -49.49
C GLN A 406 -42.12 -22.82 -48.34
N LYS A 407 -42.51 -21.54 -48.14
CA LYS A 407 -43.85 -20.94 -48.36
C LYS A 407 -45.10 -21.65 -47.80
N ARG A 408 -45.82 -20.95 -46.93
CA ARG A 408 -47.19 -20.34 -47.10
C ARG A 408 -47.72 -19.94 -45.70
N ASN A 409 -48.11 -18.66 -45.48
CA ASN A 409 -49.47 -18.10 -45.63
C ASN A 409 -50.52 -18.92 -44.83
N THR A 410 -51.38 -18.38 -43.96
CA THR A 410 -52.24 -17.18 -44.10
C THR A 410 -53.21 -17.07 -42.88
N VAL A 411 -53.67 -15.85 -42.54
CA VAL A 411 -55.10 -15.45 -42.26
C VAL A 411 -55.72 -15.93 -40.91
N PHE A 412 -56.58 -15.23 -40.14
CA PHE A 412 -57.28 -13.92 -40.11
C PHE A 412 -57.96 -13.81 -38.72
N GLY A 413 -58.22 -12.57 -38.25
CA GLY A 413 -59.43 -12.07 -37.54
C GLY A 413 -59.91 -12.75 -36.24
N SER A 414 -60.75 -12.18 -35.37
CA SER A 414 -61.42 -10.87 -35.20
C SER A 414 -62.39 -11.03 -34.00
N SER A 415 -62.70 -9.92 -33.31
CA SER A 415 -63.95 -9.58 -32.57
C SER A 415 -64.30 -10.32 -31.26
N SER A 416 -64.45 -9.59 -30.13
CA SER A 416 -65.71 -9.06 -29.49
C SER A 416 -66.14 -9.96 -28.31
N ASP A 417 -66.76 -9.59 -27.20
CA ASP A 417 -67.22 -8.34 -26.55
C ASP A 417 -67.72 -8.76 -25.13
N SER A 418 -67.88 -7.78 -24.23
CA SER A 418 -68.84 -7.69 -23.10
C SER A 418 -68.61 -8.32 -21.72
N GLU A 419 -68.36 -7.41 -20.76
CA GLU A 419 -69.06 -7.09 -19.48
C GLU A 419 -69.52 -8.17 -18.47
N GLY A 420 -69.23 -7.92 -17.18
CA GLY A 420 -70.10 -8.34 -16.05
C GLY A 420 -69.42 -8.67 -14.70
N GLU A 421 -69.38 -7.66 -13.83
CA GLU A 421 -69.54 -7.67 -12.35
C GLU A 421 -68.71 -8.58 -11.39
N GLU A 422 -68.07 -7.90 -10.43
CA GLU A 422 -67.42 -8.36 -9.19
C GLU A 422 -68.42 -8.50 -8.00
N PRO A 423 -68.01 -8.83 -6.75
CA PRO A 423 -66.76 -9.43 -6.22
C PRO A 423 -67.04 -10.67 -5.34
N ILE A 424 -66.05 -11.49 -4.96
CA ILE A 424 -65.77 -12.02 -3.59
C ILE A 424 -64.39 -12.71 -3.58
N GLU A 425 -63.54 -12.22 -2.67
CA GLU A 425 -62.31 -12.74 -2.04
C GLU A 425 -61.65 -14.06 -2.51
N GLY A 426 -60.37 -13.95 -2.89
CA GLY A 426 -59.43 -15.06 -3.00
C GLY A 426 -57.98 -14.59 -3.16
N LEU A 427 -57.09 -15.17 -2.35
CA LEU A 427 -55.62 -15.16 -2.35
C LEU A 427 -54.93 -14.95 -3.73
N GLY A 428 -53.83 -14.19 -3.77
CA GLY A 428 -52.98 -14.08 -4.96
C GLY A 428 -51.87 -13.04 -4.83
N ALA A 429 -50.76 -13.25 -5.54
CA ALA A 429 -49.45 -12.68 -5.33
C ALA A 429 -49.12 -11.47 -6.23
N GLU A 430 -47.82 -11.09 -6.21
CA GLU A 430 -47.10 -10.09 -7.03
C GLU A 430 -47.04 -8.68 -6.40
N GLY A 431 -45.89 -8.03 -6.23
CA GLY A 431 -44.58 -8.25 -6.85
C GLY A 431 -44.08 -6.89 -7.33
N ASN A 432 -43.20 -6.25 -6.55
CA ASN A 432 -42.31 -5.23 -7.10
C ASN A 432 -41.06 -5.12 -6.23
N ASP A 433 -40.09 -5.97 -6.55
CA ASP A 433 -38.75 -5.96 -6.00
C ASP A 433 -37.96 -4.78 -6.58
N GLN A 434 -37.70 -3.76 -5.75
CA GLN A 434 -36.61 -2.81 -6.01
C GLN A 434 -35.52 -3.07 -4.96
N TRP A 435 -34.72 -4.09 -5.24
CA TRP A 435 -33.65 -4.58 -4.37
C TRP A 435 -32.44 -3.65 -4.44
N SER A 436 -32.23 -2.88 -3.37
CA SER A 436 -30.95 -2.25 -3.06
C SER A 436 -29.91 -3.34 -2.77
N THR A 437 -28.93 -3.53 -3.64
CA THR A 437 -27.84 -4.49 -3.46
C THR A 437 -26.88 -4.01 -2.38
N THR A 438 -27.19 -4.32 -1.12
CA THR A 438 -26.19 -4.46 -0.06
C THR A 438 -25.53 -5.82 -0.25
N THR A 439 -24.33 -5.87 -0.80
CA THR A 439 -23.51 -7.08 -0.82
C THR A 439 -22.97 -7.36 0.58
N LYS A 440 -23.73 -8.13 1.37
CA LYS A 440 -23.19 -8.90 2.50
C LYS A 440 -22.47 -10.12 1.92
N SER A 441 -21.14 -10.13 1.97
CA SER A 441 -20.36 -11.34 1.80
C SER A 441 -20.47 -12.20 3.08
N THR A 442 -21.38 -13.18 3.07
CA THR A 442 -21.33 -14.29 4.01
C THR A 442 -20.29 -15.29 3.54
N GLY A 443 -19.10 -15.19 4.11
CA GLY A 443 -18.00 -16.14 4.00
C GLY A 443 -17.08 -15.95 5.20
N GLN A 444 -17.46 -16.53 6.35
CA GLN A 444 -16.60 -16.58 7.53
C GLN A 444 -15.36 -17.43 7.21
N SER A 445 -14.25 -16.76 6.95
CA SER A 445 -12.93 -17.24 7.36
C SER A 445 -12.54 -16.38 8.55
N GLU A 446 -12.70 -16.91 9.76
CA GLU A 446 -12.16 -16.31 10.98
C GLU A 446 -10.64 -16.44 10.96
N GLY A 447 -9.98 -15.55 10.22
CA GLY A 447 -8.56 -15.25 10.37
C GLY A 447 -8.43 -13.97 11.19
N ASN A 448 -7.90 -14.06 12.40
CA ASN A 448 -7.56 -12.92 13.27
C ASN A 448 -6.39 -12.09 12.67
N GLY A 449 -6.64 -11.38 11.58
CA GLY A 449 -5.67 -10.50 10.91
C GLY A 449 -6.28 -9.15 10.59
N SER A 450 -5.48 -8.08 10.70
CA SER A 450 -5.85 -6.72 10.33
C SER A 450 -6.42 -6.70 8.91
N THR A 451 -7.64 -6.18 8.75
CA THR A 451 -8.30 -6.10 7.44
C THR A 451 -7.85 -4.84 6.72
N VAL A 452 -7.42 -4.98 5.47
CA VAL A 452 -7.10 -3.87 4.56
C VAL A 452 -8.17 -3.84 3.48
N ASP A 453 -8.92 -2.75 3.39
CA ASP A 453 -9.99 -2.58 2.40
C ASP A 453 -9.89 -1.22 1.73
N VAL A 454 -10.30 -1.13 0.47
CA VAL A 454 -10.34 0.13 -0.27
C VAL A 454 -11.80 0.50 -0.50
N LYS A 455 -12.28 1.49 0.24
CA LYS A 455 -13.65 1.98 0.10
C LYS A 455 -13.70 3.07 -0.97
N HIS A 456 -14.64 2.94 -1.90
CA HIS A 456 -15.02 4.05 -2.78
C HIS A 456 -16.25 4.75 -2.19
N GLY A 457 -16.17 6.06 -1.97
CA GLY A 457 -17.26 6.80 -1.36
C GLY A 457 -17.08 8.31 -1.46
N SER A 458 -17.97 9.05 -0.81
CA SER A 458 -17.85 10.50 -0.67
C SER A 458 -16.51 10.86 -0.03
N ILE A 459 -15.88 11.93 -0.52
CA ILE A 459 -14.63 12.42 0.07
C ILE A 459 -14.77 12.64 1.57
N SER A 460 -13.74 12.27 2.33
CA SER A 460 -13.69 12.51 3.78
C SER A 460 -13.16 13.91 4.13
N PHE A 461 -13.47 14.40 5.34
CA PHE A 461 -12.91 15.65 5.83
C PHE A 461 -11.38 15.61 5.93
N ASP A 462 -10.80 14.47 6.32
CA ASP A 462 -9.33 14.29 6.38
C ASP A 462 -8.69 14.41 4.98
N GLN A 463 -9.30 13.81 3.95
CA GLN A 463 -8.85 13.96 2.57
C GLN A 463 -8.94 15.42 2.09
N ALA A 464 -10.02 16.14 2.40
CA ALA A 464 -10.14 17.56 2.09
C ALA A 464 -9.06 18.41 2.79
N ARG A 465 -8.74 18.09 4.05
CA ARG A 465 -7.66 18.73 4.81
C ARG A 465 -6.29 18.46 4.19
N ARG A 466 -6.03 17.23 3.73
CA ARG A 466 -4.79 16.86 3.04
C ARG A 466 -4.65 17.56 1.69
N ILE A 467 -5.74 17.67 0.91
CA ILE A 467 -5.75 18.47 -0.33
C ILE A 467 -5.37 19.93 -0.01
N THR A 468 -5.98 20.52 1.02
CA THR A 468 -5.72 21.91 1.43
C THR A 468 -4.29 22.11 1.87
N THR A 469 -3.76 21.19 2.69
CA THR A 469 -2.38 21.23 3.20
C THR A 469 -1.37 21.08 2.06
N SER A 470 -1.59 20.12 1.15
CA SER A 470 -0.70 19.90 0.00
C SER A 470 -0.70 21.11 -0.94
N ALA A 471 -1.87 21.67 -1.22
CA ALA A 471 -2.02 22.86 -2.04
C ALA A 471 -1.24 24.05 -1.44
N ALA A 472 -1.38 24.29 -0.13
CA ALA A 472 -0.66 25.35 0.56
C ALA A 472 0.87 25.19 0.46
N TRP A 473 1.40 23.99 0.69
CA TRP A 473 2.84 23.72 0.59
C TRP A 473 3.42 23.98 -0.80
N ARG A 474 2.69 23.61 -1.86
CA ARG A 474 3.15 23.78 -3.25
C ARG A 474 3.22 25.25 -3.69
N THR A 475 2.46 26.12 -3.04
CA THR A 475 2.43 27.57 -3.34
C THR A 475 3.48 28.36 -2.54
N ILE A 476 3.92 27.85 -1.39
CA ILE A 476 5.04 28.43 -0.62
C ILE A 476 6.34 28.19 -1.40
N ARG A 477 6.62 29.05 -2.39
CA ARG A 477 7.92 29.10 -3.06
C ARG A 477 8.94 29.70 -2.10
N THR A 478 10.03 28.96 -1.88
CA THR A 478 11.27 29.45 -1.23
C THR A 478 12.03 30.41 -2.13
#